data_AF-A0A0V0GI09-F1
#
_entry.id   AF-A0A0V0GI09-F1
#
_cell.length_a   1.000
_cell.length_b   1.000
_cell.length_c   1.000
_cell.angle_alpha   90.00
_cell.angle_beta   90.00
_cell.angle_gamma   90.00
#
_symmetry.space_group_name_H-M   'P 1'
#
loop_
_entity.id
_entity.type
_entity.pdbx_description
1 polymer ?
#
loop_
_entity_poly.entity_id
_entity_poly.type
_entity_poly.pdbx_seq_one_letter_code
_entity_poly.pdbx_strand_id
1 'polypeptide(L)'
;MAPKNLSFKIILGSSSMARRKILADMGYEFTVMGADIDEKRIRKDNAEELVVALAEAKADAIMSRLKTTDHLEENTHSTLLITADTVAVYDGIIREKPSSKEEARLFIKS
;
A
#
# COMPACT_ATOMS: atom_id res chain seq x y z
N MET A 1 24.19 -8.32 -3.90
CA MET A 1 23.98 -6.87 -3.72
C MET A 1 23.13 -6.42 -4.91
N ALA A 2 21.90 -5.94 -4.67
CA ALA A 2 21.04 -5.42 -5.75
C ALA A 2 21.67 -4.16 -6.37
N PRO A 3 21.43 -3.87 -7.66
CA PRO A 3 22.17 -2.83 -8.37
C PRO A 3 21.85 -1.43 -7.86
N LYS A 4 22.91 -0.68 -7.56
CA LYS A 4 22.94 0.66 -6.95
C LYS A 4 22.55 1.81 -7.90
N ASN A 5 21.97 1.52 -9.06
CA ASN A 5 21.52 2.49 -10.05
C ASN A 5 20.20 2.02 -10.64
N LEU A 6 19.10 2.30 -9.93
CA LEU A 6 17.80 2.22 -10.56
C LEU A 6 17.68 3.43 -11.48
N SER A 7 17.40 3.21 -12.77
CA SER A 7 17.05 4.28 -13.72
C SER A 7 15.73 4.99 -13.37
N PHE A 8 15.10 4.58 -12.27
CA PHE A 8 13.85 5.09 -11.77
C PHE A 8 13.85 5.19 -10.24
N LYS A 9 13.13 6.18 -9.71
CA LYS A 9 12.87 6.32 -8.27
C LYS A 9 11.73 5.39 -7.87
N ILE A 10 11.81 4.76 -6.70
CA ILE A 10 10.72 3.93 -6.17
C ILE A 10 10.04 4.67 -5.01
N ILE A 11 8.70 4.73 -5.06
CA ILE A 11 7.86 5.19 -3.96
C ILE A 11 7.02 4.01 -3.47
N LEU A 12 7.18 3.64 -2.20
CA LEU A 12 6.29 2.71 -1.53
C LEU A 12 5.09 3.47 -0.96
N GLY A 13 3.94 3.29 -1.60
CA GLY A 13 2.64 3.84 -1.26
C GLY A 13 1.97 3.21 -0.02
N SER A 14 2.74 2.72 0.95
CA SER A 14 2.22 1.91 2.07
C SER A 14 2.87 2.24 3.41
N SER A 15 2.04 2.36 4.45
CA SER A 15 2.48 2.54 5.84
C SER A 15 2.90 1.24 6.54
N SER A 16 2.76 0.07 5.88
CA SER A 16 3.09 -1.24 6.46
C SER A 16 4.59 -1.43 6.70
N MET A 17 4.97 -1.73 7.95
CA MET A 17 6.33 -2.12 8.33
C MET A 17 6.80 -3.38 7.57
N ALA A 18 5.90 -4.36 7.39
CA ALA A 18 6.24 -5.62 6.73
C ALA A 18 6.61 -5.40 5.26
N ARG A 19 5.84 -4.59 4.53
CA ARG A 19 6.12 -4.29 3.11
C ARG A 19 7.41 -3.48 2.94
N ARG A 20 7.67 -2.54 3.86
CA ARG A 20 8.97 -1.84 3.91
C ARG A 20 10.13 -2.82 4.08
N LYS A 21 10.01 -3.75 5.03
CA LYS A 21 11.04 -4.74 5.28
C LYS A 21 11.27 -5.64 4.07
N ILE A 22 10.21 -6.10 3.40
CA ILE A 22 10.34 -6.95 2.19
C ILE A 22 11.14 -6.22 1.10
N LEU A 23 10.75 -4.99 0.74
CA LEU A 23 11.47 -4.23 -0.30
C LEU A 23 12.92 -3.91 0.10
N ALA A 24 13.16 -3.61 1.37
CA ALA A 24 14.51 -3.37 1.88
C ALA A 24 15.38 -4.64 1.87
N ASP A 25 14.82 -5.79 2.27
CA ASP A 25 15.51 -7.08 2.25
C ASP A 25 15.83 -7.53 0.81
N MET A 26 15.02 -7.12 -0.18
CA MET A 26 15.31 -7.30 -1.61
C MET A 26 16.41 -6.36 -2.13
N GLY A 27 16.85 -5.38 -1.32
CA GLY A 27 17.91 -4.44 -1.64
C GLY A 27 17.46 -3.20 -2.42
N TYR A 28 16.17 -2.87 -2.42
CA TYR A 28 15.67 -1.65 -3.05
C TYR A 28 15.81 -0.43 -2.14
N GLU A 29 16.21 0.70 -2.72
CA GLU A 29 16.09 2.02 -2.11
C GLU A 29 14.76 2.65 -2.56
N PHE A 30 13.97 3.16 -1.60
CA PHE A 30 12.65 3.71 -1.88
C PHE A 30 12.25 4.76 -0.84
N THR A 31 11.38 5.67 -1.25
CA THR A 31 10.72 6.63 -0.35
C THR A 31 9.37 6.08 0.07
N VAL A 32 8.96 6.32 1.31
CA VAL A 32 7.65 5.88 1.82
C VAL A 32 6.67 7.03 1.76
N MET A 33 5.51 6.78 1.18
CA MET A 33 4.47 7.78 1.03
C MET A 33 3.10 7.15 1.35
N GLY A 34 2.50 7.50 2.49
CA GLY A 34 1.17 6.99 2.85
C GLY A 34 0.06 7.67 2.05
N ALA A 35 -0.96 6.91 1.64
CA ALA A 35 -2.23 7.44 1.16
C ALA A 35 -3.10 7.83 2.36
N ASP A 36 -3.71 9.00 2.29
CA ASP A 36 -4.71 9.47 3.26
C ASP A 36 -6.09 9.28 2.64
N ILE A 37 -6.64 8.07 2.78
CA ILE A 37 -7.96 7.70 2.24
C ILE A 37 -8.82 7.05 3.32
N ASP A 38 -10.13 7.27 3.23
CA ASP A 38 -11.11 6.57 4.05
C ASP A 38 -11.41 5.18 3.43
N GLU A 39 -10.54 4.22 3.72
CA GLU A 39 -10.62 2.83 3.21
C GLU A 39 -12.00 2.19 3.49
N LYS A 40 -12.70 2.64 4.54
CA LYS A 40 -14.01 2.10 4.93
C LYS A 40 -15.13 2.42 3.95
N ARG A 41 -14.97 3.45 3.10
CA ARG A 41 -15.95 3.82 2.07
C ARG A 41 -15.86 2.97 0.81
N ILE A 42 -14.73 2.28 0.63
CA ILE A 42 -14.50 1.42 -0.54
C ILE A 42 -14.90 0.01 -0.14
N ARG A 43 -15.96 -0.50 -0.76
CA ARG A 43 -16.52 -1.81 -0.46
C ARG A 43 -16.81 -2.56 -1.74
N LYS A 44 -16.51 -3.85 -1.72
CA LYS A 44 -16.76 -4.83 -2.78
C LYS A 44 -17.19 -6.13 -2.10
N ASP A 45 -18.04 -6.89 -2.78
CA ASP A 45 -18.58 -8.13 -2.22
C ASP A 45 -17.55 -9.26 -2.23
N ASN A 46 -16.58 -9.19 -3.14
CA ASN A 46 -15.48 -10.14 -3.18
C ASN A 46 -14.16 -9.52 -2.71
N ALA A 47 -13.34 -10.36 -2.07
CA ALA A 47 -12.10 -9.93 -1.45
C ALA A 47 -11.06 -9.47 -2.48
N GLU A 48 -11.03 -10.10 -3.65
CA GLU A 48 -10.06 -9.82 -4.71
C GLU A 48 -10.28 -8.42 -5.32
N GLU A 49 -11.51 -8.08 -5.70
CA GLU A 49 -11.85 -6.74 -6.15
C GLU A 49 -11.70 -5.72 -5.03
N LEU A 50 -11.99 -6.08 -3.77
CA LEU A 50 -11.81 -5.16 -2.65
C LEU A 50 -10.35 -4.72 -2.54
N VAL A 51 -9.41 -5.67 -2.51
CA VAL A 51 -7.98 -5.33 -2.34
C VAL A 51 -7.42 -4.59 -3.54
N VAL A 52 -7.88 -4.91 -4.76
CA VAL A 52 -7.49 -4.18 -5.97
C VAL A 52 -8.00 -2.75 -5.91
N ALA A 53 -9.30 -2.55 -5.63
CA ALA A 53 -9.89 -1.21 -5.54
C ALA A 53 -9.25 -0.36 -4.44
N LEU A 54 -8.90 -0.95 -3.29
CA LEU A 54 -8.18 -0.26 -2.23
C LEU A 54 -6.75 0.12 -2.65
N ALA A 55 -6.03 -0.77 -3.34
CA ALA A 55 -4.68 -0.48 -3.83
C ALA A 55 -4.68 0.62 -4.90
N GLU A 56 -5.65 0.62 -5.80
CA GLU A 56 -5.87 1.65 -6.82
C GLU A 56 -6.21 3.00 -6.19
N ALA A 57 -7.17 3.04 -5.26
CA ALA A 57 -7.54 4.27 -4.56
C ALA A 57 -6.36 4.89 -3.78
N LYS A 58 -5.49 4.05 -3.20
CA LYS A 58 -4.25 4.52 -2.57
C LYS A 58 -3.32 5.15 -3.60
N ALA A 59 -3.21 4.56 -4.79
CA ALA A 59 -2.37 5.09 -5.86
C ALA A 59 -2.91 6.44 -6.33
N ASP A 60 -4.21 6.54 -6.59
CA ASP A 60 -4.86 7.77 -7.05
C ASP A 60 -4.70 8.93 -6.07
N ALA A 61 -4.87 8.67 -4.76
CA ALA A 61 -4.67 9.67 -3.72
C ALA A 61 -3.22 10.17 -3.67
N ILE A 62 -2.25 9.25 -3.78
CA ILE A 62 -0.83 9.60 -3.79
C ILE A 62 -0.46 10.37 -5.07
N MET A 63 -0.92 9.90 -6.23
CA MET A 63 -0.69 10.55 -7.52
C MET A 63 -1.27 11.96 -7.56
N SER A 64 -2.44 12.17 -6.97
CA SER A 64 -3.05 13.50 -6.84
C SER A 64 -2.16 14.45 -6.04
N ARG A 65 -1.60 13.99 -4.90
CA ARG A 65 -0.68 14.79 -4.10
C ARG A 65 0.67 15.04 -4.80
N LEU A 66 1.18 14.06 -5.55
CA LEU A 66 2.42 14.21 -6.32
C LEU A 66 2.27 15.23 -7.46
N LYS A 67 1.08 15.41 -8.02
CA LYS A 67 0.80 16.44 -9.03
C LYS A 67 0.73 17.85 -8.44
N THR A 68 0.25 17.99 -7.20
CA THR A 68 0.07 19.31 -6.54
C THR A 68 1.33 19.81 -5.86
N THR A 69 2.25 18.91 -5.53
CA THR A 69 3.54 19.27 -4.95
C THR A 69 4.52 19.35 -6.11
N ASP A 70 5.32 20.41 -6.23
CA ASP A 70 6.39 20.57 -7.24
C ASP A 70 7.52 19.51 -7.10
N HIS A 71 7.24 18.33 -6.55
CA HIS A 71 8.13 17.16 -6.48
C HIS A 71 8.47 16.57 -7.86
N LEU A 72 7.85 17.08 -8.92
CA LEU A 72 8.25 16.85 -10.30
C LEU A 72 9.24 17.93 -10.76
N GLU A 73 10.20 18.32 -9.90
CA GLU A 73 11.40 19.03 -10.33
C GLU A 73 12.03 18.22 -11.48
N GLU A 74 12.10 18.86 -12.66
CA GLU A 74 12.74 18.42 -13.91
C GLU A 74 13.08 16.92 -13.98
N ASN A 75 12.09 16.13 -14.43
CA ASN A 75 12.11 14.69 -14.65
C ASN A 75 13.38 14.16 -15.36
N THR A 76 14.47 13.95 -14.61
CA THR A 76 15.65 13.24 -15.13
C THR A 76 15.49 11.73 -14.98
N HIS A 77 14.55 11.25 -14.15
CA HIS A 77 14.34 9.82 -13.87
C HIS A 77 12.84 9.48 -13.71
N SER A 78 12.40 8.38 -14.33
CA SER A 78 11.03 7.87 -14.16
C SER A 78 10.75 7.51 -12.69
N THR A 79 9.50 7.58 -12.24
CA THR A 79 9.10 7.19 -10.87
C THR A 79 8.15 6.00 -10.92
N LEU A 80 8.42 4.99 -10.10
CA LEU A 80 7.57 3.82 -9.89
C LEU A 80 6.87 3.92 -8.53
N LEU A 81 5.55 4.07 -8.53
CA LEU A 81 4.72 4.02 -7.33
C LEU A 81 4.20 2.59 -7.12
N ILE A 82 4.39 2.05 -5.92
CA ILE A 82 3.92 0.71 -5.54
C ILE A 82 2.92 0.85 -4.40
N THR A 83 1.66 0.53 -4.65
CA THR A 83 0.61 0.41 -3.63
C THR A 83 0.16 -1.03 -3.50
N ALA A 84 -0.40 -1.38 -2.34
CA ALA A 84 -0.90 -2.72 -2.07
C ALA A 84 -1.92 -2.69 -0.94
N ASP A 85 -2.89 -3.58 -1.04
CA ASP A 85 -3.82 -3.89 0.03
C ASP A 85 -3.86 -5.40 0.33
N THR A 86 -4.36 -5.77 1.51
CA THR A 86 -4.42 -7.17 1.95
C THR A 86 -5.50 -7.34 3.00
N VAL A 87 -6.35 -8.34 2.78
CA VAL A 87 -7.37 -8.79 3.72
C VAL A 87 -7.20 -10.28 4.00
N ALA A 88 -7.73 -10.75 5.13
CA ALA A 88 -7.89 -12.18 5.39
C ALA A 88 -9.32 -12.59 5.03
N VAL A 89 -9.51 -13.83 4.57
CA VAL A 89 -10.84 -14.42 4.38
C VAL A 89 -10.92 -15.67 5.24
N TYR A 90 -11.95 -15.75 6.08
CA TYR A 90 -12.20 -16.90 6.93
C TYR A 90 -13.70 -17.18 6.94
N ASP A 91 -14.11 -18.43 6.67
CA ASP A 91 -15.52 -18.83 6.49
C ASP A 91 -16.31 -17.90 5.55
N GLY A 92 -15.68 -17.48 4.45
CA GLY A 92 -16.28 -16.56 3.47
C GLY A 92 -16.41 -15.11 3.93
N ILE A 93 -15.96 -14.78 5.15
CA ILE A 93 -16.02 -13.44 5.71
C ILE A 93 -14.68 -12.73 5.50
N ILE A 94 -14.73 -11.55 4.89
CA ILE A 94 -13.58 -10.66 4.76
C ILE A 94 -13.27 -10.02 6.11
N ARG A 95 -12.02 -10.17 6.56
CA ARG A 95 -11.48 -9.61 7.78
C ARG A 95 -10.36 -8.64 7.44
N GLU A 96 -10.61 -7.36 7.70
CA GLU A 96 -9.60 -6.29 7.68
C GLU A 96 -8.81 -6.30 9.00
N LYS A 97 -8.00 -5.26 9.23
CA LYS A 97 -7.33 -5.10 10.53
C LYS A 97 -8.37 -5.00 11.65
N PRO A 98 -8.20 -5.74 12.75
CA PRO A 98 -9.13 -5.65 13.86
C PRO A 98 -9.12 -4.22 14.43
N SER A 99 -10.32 -3.73 14.71
CA SER A 99 -10.59 -2.41 15.29
C SER A 99 -10.41 -2.38 16.81
N SER A 100 -10.39 -3.56 17.46
CA SER A 100 -10.25 -3.71 18.91
C SER A 100 -9.42 -4.94 19.30
N LYS A 101 -8.97 -4.98 20.56
CA LYS A 101 -8.25 -6.16 21.11
C LYS A 101 -9.17 -7.36 21.20
N GLU A 102 -10.45 -7.14 21.48
CA GLU A 102 -11.50 -8.14 21.59
C GLU A 102 -11.74 -8.80 20.23
N GLU A 103 -11.87 -7.99 19.18
CA GLU A 103 -11.99 -8.48 17.79
C GLU A 103 -10.72 -9.21 17.35
N ALA A 104 -9.53 -8.70 17.68
CA ALA A 104 -8.28 -9.39 17.40
C ALA A 104 -8.23 -10.78 18.07
N ARG A 105 -8.67 -10.90 19.33
CA ARG A 105 -8.77 -12.19 20.03
C ARG A 105 -9.79 -13.12 19.37
N LEU A 106 -10.92 -12.58 18.91
CA LEU A 106 -11.92 -13.36 18.19
C LEU A 106 -11.32 -13.93 16.90
N PHE A 107 -10.65 -13.10 16.11
CA PHE A 107 -10.01 -13.51 14.85
C PHE A 107 -8.91 -14.57 15.05
N ILE A 108 -8.19 -14.54 16.18
CA ILE A 108 -7.14 -15.53 16.49
C ILE A 108 -7.73 -16.87 16.97
N LYS A 109 -8.91 -16.85 17.61
CA LYS A 109 -9.55 -18.04 18.17
C LYS A 109 -10.39 -18.85 17.17
N SER A 110 -10.88 -18.18 16.13
CA SER A 110 -11.57 -18.81 14.99
C SER A 110 -10.55 -19.22 13.93
#